data_AF-A0A1H8UZA9-F1
#
_entry.id   AF-A0A1H8UZA9-F1
#
_cell.length_a   1.000
_cell.length_b   1.000
_cell.length_c   1.000
_cell.angle_alpha   90.00
_cell.angle_beta   90.00
_cell.angle_gamma   90.00
#
_symmetry.space_group_name_H-M   'P 1'
#
loop_
_entity.id
_entity.type
_entity.pdbx_description
1 polymer ?
#
loop_
_entity_poly.entity_id
_entity_poly.type
_entity_poly.pdbx_seq_one_letter_code
_entity_poly.pdbx_strand_id
1 'polypeptide(L)'
;MRYRFSLKATLGRSKKYECPQCGHKNRFTRYTDNWIGEYIADDVGMCDRINSCGYHYRPLQYFQALGKHLGYNPIVNQRISKPVNNTPSYIQQQHLGSSLRRYEKNSFVKFLNALFPASLVDSALERYKIGTSYRWGGSTIFWQIDQVGKIRTGKIMQYDEATGKRIKESSDHIYWMHRHLNLNDFNLEQCLFGEHLLSENPLKTVCVVESEKNAIISSIYDPDCVWVSVGSINNLNVKFCKALKGRKVLLFPDGDAYENWVVRAEELKSIADVSVCDLLEKALTIQEKKQGFDLADYLLPAAPYLLC
;
A
#
# COMPACT_ATOMS: atom_id res chain seq x y z
N MET A 1 26.69 4.03 9.65
CA MET A 1 27.28 2.90 8.87
C MET A 1 27.51 3.38 7.44
N ARG A 2 28.73 3.24 6.91
CA ARG A 2 29.00 3.47 5.47
C ARG A 2 29.02 2.11 4.78
N TYR A 3 28.02 1.86 3.94
CA TYR A 3 28.01 0.67 3.09
C TYR A 3 29.12 0.81 2.03
N ARG A 4 29.90 -0.25 1.78
CA ARG A 4 30.95 -0.24 0.75
C ARG A 4 30.36 0.00 -0.64
N PHE A 5 29.28 -0.70 -0.99
CA PHE A 5 28.61 -0.51 -2.28
C PHE A 5 27.25 0.15 -2.09
N SER A 6 26.93 1.17 -2.88
CA SER A 6 25.61 1.82 -2.87
C SER A 6 25.19 2.29 -4.25
N LEU A 7 23.87 2.29 -4.50
CA LEU A 7 23.28 3.02 -5.61
C LEU A 7 23.29 4.51 -5.24
N LYS A 8 24.14 5.31 -5.90
CA LYS A 8 24.23 6.73 -5.60
C LYS A 8 23.10 7.49 -6.32
N ALA A 9 22.09 7.91 -5.57
CA ALA A 9 21.21 9.01 -5.97
C ALA A 9 21.69 10.26 -5.23
N THR A 10 22.46 11.13 -5.89
CA THR A 10 22.77 12.44 -5.31
C THR A 10 21.55 13.35 -5.42
N LEU A 11 21.20 13.99 -4.30
CA LEU A 11 20.21 15.06 -4.21
C LEU A 11 20.56 16.14 -5.24
N GLY A 12 19.67 16.36 -6.22
CA GLY A 12 19.85 17.30 -7.32
C GLY A 12 20.28 16.62 -8.62
N ARG A 13 19.29 16.38 -9.51
CA ARG A 13 19.43 15.91 -10.91
C ARG A 13 20.62 14.96 -11.18
N SER A 14 20.49 13.68 -10.81
CA SER A 14 21.46 12.64 -11.20
C SER A 14 21.39 12.33 -12.70
N LYS A 15 22.54 12.23 -13.38
CA LYS A 15 22.68 11.53 -14.67
C LYS A 15 22.31 10.06 -14.46
N LYS A 16 21.07 9.69 -14.80
CA LYS A 16 20.68 8.29 -14.95
C LYS A 16 21.13 7.81 -16.33
N TYR A 17 21.52 6.56 -16.42
CA TYR A 17 22.07 5.98 -17.64
C TYR A 17 20.97 5.27 -18.43
N GLU A 18 21.34 4.85 -19.63
CA GLU A 18 20.56 3.90 -20.41
C GLU A 18 20.60 2.52 -19.74
N CYS A 19 19.43 1.88 -19.62
CA CYS A 19 19.38 0.53 -19.06
C CYS A 19 19.90 -0.48 -20.09
N PRO A 20 20.88 -1.32 -19.74
CA PRO A 20 21.45 -2.29 -20.68
C PRO A 20 20.47 -3.39 -21.09
N GLN A 21 19.40 -3.64 -20.32
CA GLN A 21 18.38 -4.63 -20.67
C GLN A 21 17.26 -4.07 -21.55
N CYS A 22 16.75 -2.87 -21.27
CA CYS A 22 15.58 -2.34 -21.96
C CYS A 22 15.86 -1.13 -22.87
N GLY A 23 17.10 -0.64 -22.95
CA GLY A 23 17.50 0.49 -23.81
C GLY A 23 16.90 1.84 -23.42
N HIS A 24 16.12 1.92 -22.34
CA HIS A 24 15.53 3.19 -21.91
C HIS A 24 16.58 4.09 -21.25
N LYS A 25 16.77 5.27 -21.86
CA LYS A 25 17.63 6.34 -21.35
C LYS A 25 17.09 6.90 -20.03
N ASN A 26 18.00 7.38 -19.17
CA ASN A 26 17.69 8.01 -17.88
C ASN A 26 16.86 7.15 -16.91
N ARG A 27 17.03 5.82 -16.94
CA ARG A 27 16.31 4.88 -16.07
C ARG A 27 17.22 3.94 -15.29
N PHE A 28 18.53 4.01 -15.51
CA PHE A 28 19.49 3.10 -14.90
C PHE A 28 20.38 3.81 -13.89
N THR A 29 20.46 3.26 -12.68
CA THR A 29 21.34 3.76 -11.61
C THR A 29 22.43 2.74 -11.35
N ARG A 30 23.70 3.15 -11.48
CA ARG A 30 24.87 2.29 -11.28
C ARG A 30 25.26 2.18 -9.80
N TYR A 31 25.86 1.06 -9.43
CA TYR A 31 26.50 0.91 -8.12
C TYR A 31 27.86 1.59 -8.09
N THR A 32 28.15 2.28 -6.99
CA THR A 32 29.45 2.89 -6.68
C THR A 32 30.10 2.11 -5.53
N ASP A 33 31.41 1.85 -5.62
CA ASP A 33 32.23 1.46 -4.48
C ASP A 33 32.67 2.72 -3.73
N ASN A 34 32.08 2.97 -2.56
CA ASN A 34 32.31 4.14 -1.73
C ASN A 34 33.70 4.19 -1.10
N TRP A 35 34.49 3.12 -1.15
CA TRP A 35 35.87 3.13 -0.65
C TRP A 35 36.83 3.75 -1.65
N ILE A 36 36.59 3.56 -2.94
CA ILE A 36 37.40 4.13 -4.03
C ILE A 36 36.71 5.29 -4.75
N GLY A 37 35.40 5.47 -4.55
CA GLY A 37 34.61 6.56 -5.13
C GLY A 37 34.17 6.34 -6.58
N GLU A 38 34.37 5.14 -7.13
CA GLU A 38 34.16 4.83 -8.54
C GLU A 38 32.95 3.90 -8.78
N TYR A 39 32.42 3.92 -10.01
CA TYR A 39 31.41 2.94 -10.43
C TYR A 39 32.04 1.56 -10.57
N ILE A 40 31.30 0.52 -10.19
CA ILE A 40 31.80 -0.86 -10.23
C ILE A 40 31.96 -1.34 -11.67
N ALA A 41 30.93 -1.13 -12.49
CA ALA A 41 30.94 -1.36 -13.93
C ALA A 41 29.74 -0.65 -14.58
N ASP A 42 29.72 -0.62 -15.91
CA ASP A 42 28.72 0.10 -16.70
C ASP A 42 27.32 -0.54 -16.67
N ASP A 43 27.27 -1.85 -16.42
CA ASP A 43 26.07 -2.70 -16.37
C ASP A 43 25.67 -3.08 -14.94
N VAL A 44 26.51 -2.83 -13.93
CA VAL A 44 26.20 -3.14 -12.53
C VAL A 44 25.36 -2.04 -11.90
N GLY A 45 24.06 -2.29 -11.75
CA GLY A 45 23.09 -1.31 -11.29
C GLY A 45 21.66 -1.81 -11.29
N MET A 46 20.71 -0.89 -11.15
CA MET A 46 19.28 -1.17 -11.09
C MET A 46 18.49 -0.27 -12.03
N CYS A 47 17.54 -0.85 -12.77
CA CYS A 47 16.57 -0.11 -13.56
C CYS A 47 15.41 0.36 -12.70
N ASP A 48 14.99 1.61 -12.86
CA ASP A 48 13.81 2.18 -12.18
C ASP A 48 12.52 1.43 -12.54
N ARG A 49 12.46 0.87 -13.76
CA ARG A 49 11.32 0.10 -14.25
C ARG A 49 11.35 -1.34 -13.73
N ILE A 50 11.61 -1.55 -12.44
CA ILE A 50 11.84 -2.90 -11.91
C ILE A 50 10.65 -3.84 -12.17
N ASN A 51 9.41 -3.35 -12.09
CA ASN A 51 8.21 -4.17 -12.31
C ASN A 51 8.01 -4.58 -13.79
N SER A 52 8.46 -3.76 -14.75
CA SER A 52 8.29 -4.07 -16.18
C SER A 52 9.56 -4.56 -16.87
N CYS A 53 10.74 -4.18 -16.38
CA CYS A 53 12.06 -4.53 -16.94
C CYS A 53 12.78 -5.58 -16.10
N GLY A 54 12.65 -5.56 -14.78
CA GLY A 54 13.31 -6.51 -13.88
C GLY A 54 14.83 -6.35 -13.71
N TYR A 55 15.51 -5.47 -14.46
CA TYR A 55 16.97 -5.41 -14.45
C TYR A 55 17.53 -4.94 -13.10
N HIS A 56 18.24 -5.84 -12.41
CA HIS A 56 19.03 -5.54 -11.22
C HIS A 56 20.27 -6.41 -11.15
N TYR A 57 21.41 -5.88 -11.60
CA TYR A 57 22.69 -6.56 -11.51
C TYR A 57 23.49 -6.04 -10.30
N ARG A 58 23.69 -6.91 -9.30
CA ARG A 58 24.24 -6.54 -7.99
C ARG A 58 25.76 -6.70 -7.95
N PRO A 59 26.47 -5.91 -7.12
CA PRO A 59 27.92 -6.04 -6.93
C PRO A 59 28.37 -7.47 -6.64
N LEU A 60 27.62 -8.18 -5.78
CA LEU A 60 27.93 -9.56 -5.42
C LEU A 60 27.98 -10.48 -6.65
N GLN A 61 26.99 -10.36 -7.54
CA GLN A 61 26.90 -11.17 -8.75
C GLN A 61 28.06 -10.84 -9.72
N TYR A 62 28.40 -9.55 -9.85
CA TYR A 62 29.52 -9.10 -10.67
C TYR A 62 30.87 -9.65 -10.21
N PHE A 63 31.19 -9.54 -8.91
CA PHE A 63 32.47 -10.03 -8.41
C PHE A 63 32.57 -11.56 -8.41
N GLN A 64 31.45 -12.27 -8.20
CA GLN A 64 31.37 -13.72 -8.39
C GLN A 64 31.68 -14.12 -9.83
N ALA A 65 31.13 -13.42 -10.82
CA ALA A 65 31.38 -13.68 -12.24
C ALA A 65 32.84 -13.46 -12.65
N LEU A 66 33.57 -12.56 -11.96
CA LEU A 66 34.99 -12.29 -12.20
C LEU A 66 35.96 -13.27 -11.51
N GLY A 67 35.44 -14.32 -10.85
CA GLY A 67 36.27 -15.22 -10.02
C GLY A 67 36.93 -14.52 -8.84
N LYS A 68 36.53 -13.27 -8.53
CA LYS A 68 37.02 -12.51 -7.40
C LYS A 68 36.12 -12.83 -6.21
N HIS A 69 36.61 -13.69 -5.32
CA HIS A 69 36.10 -13.67 -3.96
C HIS A 69 36.42 -12.28 -3.39
N LEU A 70 35.42 -11.41 -3.33
CA LEU A 70 35.47 -10.32 -2.37
C LEU A 70 35.77 -11.01 -1.04
N GLY A 71 36.90 -10.67 -0.41
CA GLY A 71 37.28 -11.12 0.94
C GLY A 71 36.31 -10.56 1.99
N TYR A 72 35.01 -10.68 1.71
CA TYR A 72 33.90 -10.47 2.61
C TYR A 72 33.80 -11.74 3.43
N ASN A 73 34.71 -11.88 4.39
CA ASN A 73 34.28 -12.44 5.64
C ASN A 73 33.22 -11.45 6.13
N PRO A 74 31.93 -11.82 6.26
CA PRO A 74 31.10 -11.03 7.14
C PRO A 74 31.88 -11.04 8.45
N ILE A 75 32.39 -9.89 8.86
CA ILE A 75 32.53 -9.66 10.29
C ILE A 75 31.08 -9.87 10.72
N VAL A 76 30.79 -11.08 11.21
CA VAL A 76 29.69 -11.32 12.11
C VAL A 76 30.12 -10.50 13.31
N ASN A 77 29.97 -9.19 13.19
CA ASN A 77 29.49 -8.41 14.27
C ASN A 77 28.24 -9.20 14.60
N GLN A 78 28.35 -10.03 15.64
CA GLN A 78 27.30 -10.04 16.62
C GLN A 78 27.05 -8.56 16.90
N ARG A 79 26.23 -7.93 16.03
CA ARG A 79 25.14 -7.14 16.53
C ARG A 79 24.64 -8.10 17.59
N ILE A 80 24.93 -7.79 18.84
CA ILE A 80 23.97 -8.01 19.89
C ILE A 80 22.71 -7.51 19.21
N SER A 81 21.95 -8.43 18.62
CA SER A 81 20.69 -8.13 18.03
C SER A 81 20.01 -7.50 19.22
N LYS A 82 19.77 -6.17 19.17
CA LYS A 82 18.80 -5.57 20.08
C LYS A 82 17.68 -6.59 20.07
N PRO A 83 17.33 -7.20 21.22
CA PRO A 83 16.44 -8.34 21.25
C PRO A 83 15.28 -7.97 20.34
N VAL A 84 15.10 -8.74 19.26
CA VAL A 84 14.07 -8.43 18.29
C VAL A 84 12.80 -8.55 19.09
N ASN A 85 12.24 -7.41 19.50
CA ASN A 85 10.98 -7.36 20.20
C ASN A 85 9.98 -7.87 19.17
N ASN A 86 9.70 -9.17 19.21
CA ASN A 86 8.75 -9.82 18.33
C ASN A 86 7.31 -9.34 18.61
N THR A 87 7.12 -8.57 19.69
CA THR A 87 5.86 -7.93 20.03
C THR A 87 5.64 -6.69 19.18
N PRO A 88 4.54 -6.61 18.44
CA PRO A 88 4.15 -5.41 17.72
C PRO A 88 3.98 -4.20 18.64
N SER A 89 4.33 -3.02 18.14
CA SER A 89 4.01 -1.76 18.80
C SER A 89 2.61 -1.29 18.42
N TYR A 90 1.98 -0.51 19.31
CA TYR A 90 0.63 0.00 19.12
C TYR A 90 0.57 1.51 19.35
N ILE A 91 -0.24 2.21 18.56
CA ILE A 91 -0.56 3.62 18.77
C ILE A 91 -1.66 3.73 19.82
N GLN A 92 -1.55 4.70 20.72
CA GLN A 92 -2.54 4.94 21.78
C GLN A 92 -3.88 5.44 21.20
N GLN A 93 -4.99 4.98 21.78
CA GLN A 93 -6.36 5.30 21.36
C GLN A 93 -6.66 6.80 21.30
N GLN A 94 -6.02 7.60 22.15
CA GLN A 94 -6.17 9.07 22.15
C GLN A 94 -5.82 9.70 20.79
N HIS A 95 -4.85 9.15 20.05
CA HIS A 95 -4.45 9.69 18.76
C HIS A 95 -5.52 9.42 17.70
N LEU A 96 -6.11 8.22 17.73
CA LEU A 96 -7.27 7.90 16.91
C LEU A 96 -8.41 8.88 17.22
N GLY A 97 -8.88 8.93 18.47
CA GLY A 97 -10.00 9.79 18.88
C GLY A 97 -9.78 11.26 18.54
N SER A 98 -8.56 11.78 18.72
CA SER A 98 -8.22 13.17 18.38
C SER A 98 -8.25 13.48 16.87
N SER A 99 -8.24 12.45 16.02
CA SER A 99 -8.28 12.57 14.57
C SER A 99 -9.68 12.42 13.97
N LEU A 100 -10.65 11.86 14.71
CA LEU A 100 -12.03 11.63 14.25
C LEU A 100 -12.87 12.92 14.29
N ARG A 101 -12.36 13.99 13.68
CA ARG A 101 -12.96 15.32 13.69
C ARG A 101 -12.41 16.16 12.53
N ARG A 102 -12.90 17.39 12.42
CA ARG A 102 -12.49 18.39 11.42
C ARG A 102 -12.65 17.92 9.98
N TYR A 103 -13.74 17.19 9.72
CA TYR A 103 -14.02 16.62 8.42
C TYR A 103 -14.24 17.67 7.33
N GLU A 104 -14.60 18.90 7.70
CA GLU A 104 -14.65 20.06 6.80
C GLU A 104 -13.31 20.42 6.15
N LYS A 105 -12.19 19.91 6.69
CA LYS A 105 -10.86 20.05 6.09
C LYS A 105 -10.40 18.81 5.33
N ASN A 106 -10.99 17.65 5.55
CA ASN A 106 -10.51 16.39 5.00
C ASN A 106 -10.95 16.24 3.53
N SER A 107 -9.99 16.28 2.59
CA SER A 107 -10.31 16.33 1.16
C SER A 107 -11.07 15.11 0.65
N PHE A 108 -10.78 13.91 1.19
CA PHE A 108 -11.53 12.70 0.84
C PHE A 108 -12.96 12.73 1.38
N VAL A 109 -13.17 13.27 2.59
CA VAL A 109 -14.52 13.38 3.16
C VAL A 109 -15.34 14.41 2.39
N LYS A 110 -14.75 15.53 1.96
CA LYS A 110 -15.42 16.48 1.06
C LYS A 110 -15.86 15.82 -0.24
N PHE A 111 -14.96 15.03 -0.84
CA PHE A 111 -15.28 14.26 -2.04
C PHE A 111 -16.46 13.30 -1.81
N LEU A 112 -16.47 12.55 -0.70
CA LEU A 112 -17.60 11.67 -0.36
C LEU A 112 -18.91 12.44 -0.16
N ASN A 113 -18.88 13.58 0.54
CA ASN A 113 -20.06 14.42 0.77
C ASN A 113 -20.60 15.08 -0.51
N ALA A 114 -19.79 15.21 -1.56
CA ALA A 114 -20.25 15.66 -2.87
C ALA A 114 -21.02 14.57 -3.64
N LEU A 115 -20.87 13.30 -3.24
CA LEU A 115 -21.41 12.14 -3.95
C LEU A 115 -22.56 11.45 -3.21
N PHE A 116 -22.53 11.43 -1.88
CA PHE A 116 -23.46 10.67 -1.05
C PHE A 116 -24.16 11.56 -0.02
N PRO A 117 -25.38 11.18 0.43
CA PRO A 117 -26.01 11.80 1.60
C PRO A 117 -25.09 11.80 2.82
N ALA A 118 -25.06 12.91 3.56
CA ALA A 118 -24.19 13.08 4.72
C ALA A 118 -24.34 11.94 5.76
N SER A 119 -25.55 11.42 5.96
CA SER A 119 -25.80 10.30 6.88
C SER A 119 -25.09 9.01 6.49
N LEU A 120 -24.98 8.70 5.19
CA LEU A 120 -24.24 7.53 4.70
C LEU A 120 -22.74 7.74 4.86
N VAL A 121 -22.27 8.96 4.56
CA VAL A 121 -20.86 9.33 4.74
C VAL A 121 -20.48 9.22 6.21
N ASP A 122 -21.21 9.87 7.12
CA ASP A 122 -20.96 9.85 8.56
C ASP A 122 -20.93 8.42 9.12
N SER A 123 -21.88 7.58 8.71
CA SER A 123 -21.92 6.16 9.08
C SER A 123 -20.66 5.41 8.61
N ALA A 124 -20.21 5.65 7.37
CA ALA A 124 -18.99 5.05 6.85
C ALA A 124 -17.73 5.56 7.58
N LEU A 125 -17.64 6.87 7.86
CA LEU A 125 -16.51 7.46 8.59
C LEU A 125 -16.41 6.91 10.02
N GLU A 126 -17.54 6.78 10.70
CA GLU A 126 -17.59 6.21 12.05
C GLU A 126 -17.23 4.72 12.04
N ARG A 127 -17.78 3.94 11.10
CA ARG A 127 -17.52 2.49 10.97
C ARG A 127 -16.04 2.21 10.69
N TYR A 128 -15.46 2.92 9.72
CA TYR A 128 -14.06 2.72 9.32
C TYR A 128 -13.05 3.56 10.11
N LYS A 129 -13.53 4.34 11.09
CA LYS A 129 -12.73 5.21 11.95
C LYS A 129 -11.83 6.15 11.13
N ILE A 130 -12.38 6.82 10.14
CA ILE A 130 -11.62 7.71 9.25
C ILE A 130 -11.16 8.94 10.01
N GLY A 131 -9.84 9.17 10.01
CA GLY A 131 -9.22 10.32 10.68
C GLY A 131 -8.89 11.46 9.71
N THR A 132 -8.68 12.64 10.29
CA THR A 132 -8.20 13.84 9.59
C THR A 132 -6.80 14.22 10.09
N SER A 133 -5.91 14.56 9.17
CA SER A 133 -4.59 15.12 9.44
C SER A 133 -4.46 16.52 8.82
N TYR A 134 -3.85 17.45 9.55
CA TYR A 134 -3.52 18.79 9.00
C TYR A 134 -2.42 18.75 7.96
N ARG A 135 -1.72 17.62 7.83
CA ARG A 135 -0.70 17.44 6.79
C ARG A 135 -1.32 17.69 5.43
N TRP A 136 -0.60 18.42 4.57
CA TRP A 136 -1.04 18.79 3.23
C TRP A 136 -2.38 19.54 3.18
N GLY A 137 -2.71 20.29 4.23
CA GLY A 137 -3.90 21.14 4.27
C GLY A 137 -5.20 20.41 4.61
N GLY A 138 -5.17 19.10 4.84
CA GLY A 138 -6.36 18.31 5.14
C GLY A 138 -6.34 16.93 4.48
N SER A 139 -5.42 16.08 4.92
CA SER A 139 -5.29 14.70 4.45
C SER A 139 -6.11 13.73 5.29
N THR A 140 -6.39 12.58 4.69
CA THR A 140 -7.14 11.49 5.31
C THR A 140 -6.19 10.54 6.02
N ILE A 141 -6.60 10.04 7.19
CA ILE A 141 -5.90 8.97 7.90
C ILE A 141 -6.76 7.70 7.82
N PHE A 142 -6.23 6.68 7.14
CA PHE A 142 -6.81 5.34 7.17
C PHE A 142 -6.13 4.54 8.28
N TRP A 143 -6.83 4.34 9.39
CA TRP A 143 -6.30 3.63 10.53
C TRP A 143 -6.30 2.11 10.30
N GLN A 144 -5.18 1.47 10.63
CA GLN A 144 -5.04 0.02 10.64
C GLN A 144 -5.26 -0.45 12.08
N ILE A 145 -6.44 -1.01 12.34
CA ILE A 145 -6.90 -1.47 13.65
C ILE A 145 -7.16 -2.96 13.52
N ASP A 146 -6.53 -3.78 14.37
CA ASP A 146 -6.68 -5.23 14.29
C ASP A 146 -8.01 -5.72 14.90
N GLN A 147 -8.27 -7.03 14.78
CA GLN A 147 -9.53 -7.66 15.25
C GLN A 147 -9.82 -7.49 16.75
N VAL A 148 -8.81 -7.19 17.57
CA VAL A 148 -8.95 -6.96 19.03
C VAL A 148 -8.93 -5.48 19.39
N GLY A 149 -9.01 -4.59 18.39
CA GLY A 149 -9.12 -3.14 18.58
C GLY A 149 -7.80 -2.45 18.86
N LYS A 150 -6.64 -3.08 18.63
CA LYS A 150 -5.34 -2.44 18.81
C LYS A 150 -4.90 -1.73 17.53
N ILE A 151 -4.45 -0.48 17.67
CA ILE A 151 -4.08 0.36 16.53
C ILE A 151 -2.64 0.04 16.12
N ARG A 152 -2.48 -0.57 14.94
CA ARG A 152 -1.18 -0.94 14.36
C ARG A 152 -0.45 0.24 13.77
N THR A 153 -1.16 1.11 13.05
CA THR A 153 -0.64 2.36 12.47
C THR A 153 -1.81 3.13 11.84
N GLY A 154 -1.53 4.23 11.16
CA GLY A 154 -2.46 4.89 10.23
C GLY A 154 -1.72 5.36 8.99
N LYS A 155 -2.34 5.19 7.83
CA LYS A 155 -1.82 5.63 6.54
C LYS A 155 -2.43 7.00 6.22
N ILE A 156 -1.59 8.02 6.16
CA ILE A 156 -1.98 9.39 5.83
C ILE A 156 -1.88 9.58 4.32
N MET A 157 -2.96 9.98 3.68
CA MET A 157 -3.04 10.14 2.23
C MET A 157 -3.78 11.42 1.83
N GLN A 158 -3.26 12.11 0.82
CA GLN A 158 -3.93 13.25 0.21
C GLN A 158 -4.73 12.83 -1.02
N TYR A 159 -5.98 13.30 -1.09
CA TYR A 159 -6.86 13.18 -2.24
C TYR A 159 -7.17 14.54 -2.82
N ASP A 160 -7.44 14.56 -4.12
CA ASP A 160 -8.08 15.66 -4.81
C ASP A 160 -9.58 15.66 -4.44
N GLU A 161 -10.08 16.79 -3.95
CA GLU A 161 -11.45 16.87 -3.43
C GLU A 161 -12.54 16.83 -4.51
N ALA A 162 -12.20 17.13 -5.76
CA ALA A 162 -13.15 17.13 -6.88
C ALA A 162 -13.24 15.76 -7.56
N THR A 163 -12.10 15.10 -7.74
CA THR A 163 -12.00 13.85 -8.52
C THR A 163 -11.90 12.60 -7.65
N GLY A 164 -11.58 12.75 -6.35
CA GLY A 164 -11.33 11.62 -5.45
C GLY A 164 -10.07 10.83 -5.83
N LYS A 165 -9.24 11.35 -6.74
CA LYS A 165 -7.98 10.73 -7.12
C LYS A 165 -6.91 11.06 -6.09
N ARG A 166 -6.09 10.06 -5.79
CA ARG A 166 -4.93 10.24 -4.91
C ARG A 166 -3.93 11.20 -5.55
N ILE A 167 -3.50 12.22 -4.82
CA ILE A 167 -2.47 13.16 -5.28
C ILE A 167 -1.09 12.51 -5.12
N LYS A 168 -0.37 12.33 -6.23
CA LYS A 168 0.97 11.73 -6.32
C LYS A 168 1.97 12.79 -6.82
N GLU A 169 2.26 13.84 -6.04
CA GLU A 169 3.33 14.78 -6.43
C GLU A 169 4.72 14.15 -6.17
N SER A 170 5.79 14.91 -6.44
CA SER A 170 7.20 14.44 -6.54
C SER A 170 7.74 13.55 -5.40
N SER A 171 7.05 13.48 -4.26
CA SER A 171 7.10 12.37 -3.32
C SER A 171 5.70 11.80 -3.15
N ASP A 172 5.50 10.49 -3.34
CA ASP A 172 4.24 9.80 -3.03
C ASP A 172 3.69 10.34 -1.71
N HIS A 173 2.58 11.11 -1.76
CA HIS A 173 1.95 11.71 -0.58
C HIS A 173 1.25 10.63 0.27
N ILE A 174 2.02 9.62 0.68
CA ILE A 174 1.73 8.66 1.72
C ILE A 174 2.66 8.97 2.88
N TYR A 175 2.09 9.11 4.06
CA TYR A 175 2.84 9.19 5.29
C TYR A 175 2.25 8.22 6.32
N TRP A 176 2.96 7.96 7.41
CA TRP A 176 2.53 6.98 8.40
C TRP A 176 2.44 7.59 9.78
N MET A 177 1.38 7.26 10.53
CA MET A 177 1.10 7.87 11.83
C MET A 177 2.19 7.62 12.86
N HIS A 178 2.79 6.43 12.91
CA HIS A 178 3.90 6.17 13.84
C HIS A 178 5.12 7.08 13.57
N ARG A 179 5.37 7.43 12.30
CA ARG A 179 6.39 8.43 11.93
C ARG A 179 5.94 9.84 12.25
N HIS A 180 4.67 10.17 12.00
CA HIS A 180 4.10 11.48 12.30
C HIS A 180 4.14 11.82 13.79
N LEU A 181 3.93 10.82 14.63
CA LEU A 181 3.98 10.92 16.09
C LEU A 181 5.41 10.81 16.65
N ASN A 182 6.43 10.65 15.80
CA ASN A 182 7.83 10.45 16.20
C ASN A 182 8.03 9.31 17.22
N LEU A 183 7.32 8.19 17.04
CA LEU A 183 7.44 7.03 17.92
C LEU A 183 8.76 6.30 17.63
N ASN A 184 9.70 6.39 18.57
CA ASN A 184 11.00 5.73 18.47
C ASN A 184 10.88 4.21 18.63
N ASP A 185 11.73 3.46 17.92
CA ASP A 185 11.79 2.00 17.97
C ASP A 185 10.42 1.30 17.73
N PHE A 186 9.51 1.93 16.99
CA PHE A 186 8.17 1.39 16.71
C PHE A 186 8.25 0.11 15.84
N ASN A 187 7.87 -1.02 16.40
CA ASN A 187 7.79 -2.29 15.69
C ASN A 187 6.46 -2.39 14.91
N LEU A 188 6.50 -1.96 13.65
CA LEU A 188 5.35 -1.96 12.76
C LEU A 188 4.95 -3.38 12.33
N GLU A 189 3.74 -3.78 12.69
CA GLU A 189 3.06 -4.94 12.09
C GLU A 189 1.72 -4.47 11.54
N GLN A 190 1.63 -4.36 10.22
CA GLN A 190 0.43 -3.91 9.53
C GLN A 190 -0.65 -5.00 9.52
N CYS A 191 -1.90 -4.55 9.49
CA CYS A 191 -3.10 -5.39 9.38
C CYS A 191 -3.97 -4.87 8.22
N LEU A 192 -5.06 -5.59 7.90
CA LEU A 192 -6.01 -5.12 6.89
C LEU A 192 -6.64 -3.79 7.34
N PHE A 193 -6.92 -2.90 6.40
CA PHE A 193 -7.81 -1.78 6.70
C PHE A 193 -9.24 -2.30 6.82
N GLY A 194 -9.94 -1.92 7.89
CA GLY A 194 -11.25 -2.48 8.24
C GLY A 194 -11.19 -3.84 8.95
N GLU A 195 -10.02 -4.34 9.35
CA GLU A 195 -9.89 -5.63 10.02
C GLU A 195 -10.72 -5.74 11.32
N HIS A 196 -10.82 -4.64 12.06
CA HIS A 196 -11.64 -4.55 13.28
C HIS A 196 -13.12 -4.87 13.06
N LEU A 197 -13.63 -4.73 11.83
CA LEU A 197 -15.02 -5.04 11.48
C LEU A 197 -15.32 -6.54 11.39
N LEU A 198 -14.27 -7.37 11.28
CA LEU A 198 -14.42 -8.81 11.09
C LEU A 198 -15.02 -9.51 12.32
N SER A 199 -14.65 -9.07 13.53
CA SER A 199 -15.16 -9.63 14.79
C SER A 199 -16.60 -9.19 15.08
N GLU A 200 -16.98 -7.99 14.66
CA GLU A 200 -18.34 -7.46 14.76
C GLU A 200 -19.32 -8.19 13.82
N ASN A 201 -18.81 -8.76 12.72
CA ASN A 201 -19.62 -9.32 11.64
C ASN A 201 -19.13 -10.74 11.26
N PRO A 202 -19.24 -11.74 12.16
CA PRO A 202 -18.60 -13.05 11.96
C PRO A 202 -19.14 -13.86 10.77
N LEU A 203 -20.42 -13.66 10.41
CA LEU A 203 -21.10 -14.44 9.38
C LEU A 203 -21.15 -13.77 8.00
N LYS A 204 -20.89 -12.46 7.93
CA LYS A 204 -20.93 -11.72 6.66
C LYS A 204 -19.77 -12.15 5.76
N THR A 205 -20.03 -12.18 4.45
CA THR A 205 -18.99 -12.30 3.42
C THR A 205 -18.01 -11.15 3.55
N VAL A 206 -16.72 -11.46 3.43
CA VAL A 206 -15.66 -10.46 3.45
C VAL A 206 -15.27 -10.13 2.02
N CYS A 207 -15.47 -8.88 1.63
CA CYS A 207 -15.06 -8.37 0.33
C CYS A 207 -13.70 -7.67 0.47
N VAL A 208 -12.71 -8.13 -0.28
CA VAL A 208 -11.33 -7.60 -0.21
C VAL A 208 -11.04 -6.79 -1.46
N VAL A 209 -10.59 -5.56 -1.29
CA VAL A 209 -10.19 -4.65 -2.37
C VAL A 209 -8.74 -4.18 -2.19
N GLU A 210 -8.14 -3.61 -3.23
CA GLU A 210 -6.76 -3.12 -3.12
C GLU A 210 -6.65 -1.91 -2.19
N SER A 211 -7.51 -0.91 -2.36
CA SER A 211 -7.35 0.39 -1.70
C SER A 211 -8.38 0.65 -0.58
N GLU A 212 -7.99 1.48 0.39
CA GLU A 212 -8.87 1.95 1.46
C GLU A 212 -10.06 2.76 0.90
N LYS A 213 -9.84 3.53 -0.17
CA LYS A 213 -10.90 4.25 -0.92
C LYS A 213 -11.98 3.29 -1.38
N ASN A 214 -11.60 2.20 -2.05
CA ASN A 214 -12.53 1.22 -2.60
C ASN A 214 -13.33 0.56 -1.48
N ALA A 215 -12.70 0.25 -0.34
CA ALA A 215 -13.40 -0.42 0.76
C ALA A 215 -14.52 0.46 1.33
N ILE A 216 -14.25 1.76 1.50
CA ILE A 216 -15.23 2.71 2.04
C ILE A 216 -16.37 2.93 1.05
N ILE A 217 -16.05 3.24 -0.21
CA ILE A 217 -17.08 3.52 -1.23
C ILE A 217 -17.96 2.27 -1.44
N SER A 218 -17.36 1.10 -1.60
CA SER A 218 -18.12 -0.14 -1.76
C SER A 218 -18.98 -0.47 -0.56
N SER A 219 -18.56 -0.12 0.67
CA SER A 219 -19.38 -0.34 1.87
C SER A 219 -20.65 0.52 1.93
N ILE A 220 -20.70 1.62 1.16
CA ILE A 220 -21.89 2.45 1.01
C ILE A 220 -22.86 1.80 0.01
N TYR A 221 -22.35 1.21 -1.07
CA TYR A 221 -23.17 0.52 -2.09
C TYR A 221 -23.67 -0.85 -1.64
N ASP A 222 -22.86 -1.61 -0.92
CA ASP A 222 -23.18 -2.95 -0.42
C ASP A 222 -22.84 -3.06 1.08
N PRO A 223 -23.77 -2.64 1.96
CA PRO A 223 -23.57 -2.70 3.41
C PRO A 223 -23.71 -4.12 4.00
N ASP A 224 -24.13 -5.11 3.20
CA ASP A 224 -24.31 -6.49 3.64
C ASP A 224 -23.01 -7.30 3.65
N CYS A 225 -21.97 -6.77 3.01
CA CYS A 225 -20.61 -7.29 3.07
C CYS A 225 -19.72 -6.53 4.06
N VAL A 226 -18.68 -7.21 4.56
CA VAL A 226 -17.59 -6.55 5.29
C VAL A 226 -16.49 -6.20 4.29
N TRP A 227 -16.31 -4.92 3.99
CA TRP A 227 -15.29 -4.47 3.06
C TRP A 227 -13.98 -4.19 3.79
N VAL A 228 -12.90 -4.82 3.35
CA VAL A 228 -11.54 -4.62 3.88
C VAL A 228 -10.56 -4.36 2.74
N SER A 229 -9.42 -3.75 3.03
CA SER A 229 -8.37 -3.56 2.01
C SER A 229 -6.98 -4.02 2.44
N VAL A 230 -6.23 -4.49 1.44
CA VAL A 230 -4.82 -4.88 1.59
C VAL A 230 -3.86 -3.69 1.50
N GLY A 231 -4.34 -2.53 1.02
CA GLY A 231 -3.62 -1.26 0.91
C GLY A 231 -2.53 -1.22 -0.18
N SER A 232 -2.26 -2.35 -0.84
CA SER A 232 -1.39 -2.54 -2.00
C SER A 232 -1.54 -3.96 -2.54
N ILE A 233 -1.48 -4.14 -3.87
CA ILE A 233 -1.45 -5.46 -4.52
C ILE A 233 -0.45 -6.46 -3.90
N ASN A 234 0.71 -5.98 -3.44
CA ASN A 234 1.76 -6.85 -2.90
C ASN A 234 1.39 -7.48 -1.55
N ASN A 235 0.44 -6.89 -0.82
CA ASN A 235 0.04 -7.35 0.51
C ASN A 235 -0.97 -8.50 0.49
N LEU A 236 -1.53 -8.85 -0.67
CA LEU A 236 -2.45 -9.98 -0.79
C LEU A 236 -1.69 -11.31 -0.72
N ASN A 237 -1.46 -11.82 0.49
CA ASN A 237 -0.78 -13.09 0.76
C ASN A 237 -1.23 -13.68 2.11
N VAL A 238 -0.97 -14.98 2.30
CA VAL A 238 -1.40 -15.74 3.50
C VAL A 238 -0.91 -15.11 4.81
N LYS A 239 0.31 -14.56 4.85
CA LYS A 239 0.86 -13.97 6.07
C LYS A 239 0.11 -12.71 6.49
N PHE A 240 -0.24 -11.86 5.54
CA PHE A 240 -0.94 -10.60 5.78
C PHE A 240 -2.43 -10.83 6.03
N CYS A 241 -3.05 -11.77 5.31
CA CYS A 241 -4.48 -12.04 5.36
C CYS A 241 -4.89 -13.07 6.43
N LYS A 242 -4.06 -13.34 7.45
CA LYS A 242 -4.36 -14.34 8.50
C LYS A 242 -5.69 -14.08 9.22
N ALA A 243 -6.08 -12.82 9.35
CA ALA A 243 -7.36 -12.40 9.94
C ALA A 243 -8.59 -12.96 9.18
N LEU A 244 -8.43 -13.38 7.92
CA LEU A 244 -9.51 -13.94 7.10
C LEU A 244 -9.73 -15.45 7.32
N LYS A 245 -8.98 -16.08 8.23
CA LYS A 245 -9.04 -17.53 8.43
C LYS A 245 -10.48 -18.00 8.70
N GLY A 246 -10.94 -18.99 7.93
CA GLY A 246 -12.27 -19.60 8.05
C GLY A 246 -13.42 -18.74 7.52
N ARG A 247 -13.14 -17.60 6.87
CA ARG A 247 -14.16 -16.71 6.32
C ARG A 247 -14.49 -17.08 4.86
N LYS A 248 -15.71 -16.72 4.44
CA LYS A 248 -16.07 -16.60 3.02
C LYS A 248 -15.56 -15.25 2.51
N VAL A 249 -14.67 -15.31 1.52
CA VAL A 249 -13.92 -14.16 1.00
C VAL A 249 -14.18 -14.03 -0.50
N LEU A 250 -14.57 -12.83 -0.92
CA LEU A 250 -14.68 -12.44 -2.32
C LEU A 250 -13.65 -11.34 -2.62
N LEU A 251 -12.71 -11.63 -3.50
CA LEU A 251 -11.68 -10.68 -3.89
C LEU A 251 -12.15 -9.82 -5.07
N PHE A 252 -11.98 -8.51 -4.97
CA PHE A 252 -12.29 -7.52 -6.01
C PHE A 252 -11.00 -6.85 -6.49
N PRO A 253 -10.32 -7.43 -7.51
CA PRO A 253 -9.11 -6.85 -8.08
C PRO A 253 -9.42 -5.53 -8.79
N ASP A 254 -8.46 -4.61 -8.79
CA ASP A 254 -8.46 -3.44 -9.68
C ASP A 254 -8.32 -3.90 -11.16
N GLY A 255 -8.61 -3.01 -12.12
CA GLY A 255 -8.79 -3.38 -13.52
C GLY A 255 -7.59 -4.06 -14.19
N ASP A 256 -6.37 -3.86 -13.71
CA ASP A 256 -5.14 -4.47 -14.22
C ASP A 256 -4.58 -5.59 -13.32
N ALA A 257 -5.33 -6.00 -12.29
CA ALA A 257 -4.84 -6.91 -11.25
C ALA A 257 -5.48 -8.31 -11.27
N TYR A 258 -6.47 -8.57 -12.14
CA TYR A 258 -7.28 -9.78 -12.12
C TYR A 258 -6.46 -11.09 -12.13
N GLU A 259 -5.60 -11.27 -13.13
CA GLU A 259 -4.78 -12.49 -13.25
C GLU A 259 -3.87 -12.71 -12.03
N ASN A 260 -3.27 -11.63 -11.52
CA ASN A 260 -2.41 -11.71 -10.33
C ASN A 260 -3.22 -12.14 -9.11
N TRP A 261 -4.42 -11.60 -8.93
CA TRP A 261 -5.28 -11.91 -7.81
C TRP A 261 -5.86 -13.32 -7.88
N VAL A 262 -6.10 -13.88 -9.08
CA VAL A 262 -6.43 -15.30 -9.25
C VAL A 262 -5.33 -16.19 -8.69
N VAL A 263 -4.06 -15.89 -9.00
CA VAL A 263 -2.92 -16.64 -8.44
C VAL A 263 -2.86 -16.51 -6.92
N ARG A 264 -3.02 -15.30 -6.38
CA ARG A 264 -3.02 -15.07 -4.91
C ARG A 264 -4.23 -15.71 -4.21
N ALA A 265 -5.37 -15.81 -4.88
CA ALA A 265 -6.55 -16.48 -4.35
C ALA A 265 -6.27 -17.95 -4.06
N GLU A 266 -5.57 -18.65 -4.96
CA GLU A 266 -5.18 -20.05 -4.75
C GLU A 266 -4.31 -20.23 -3.51
N GLU A 267 -3.37 -19.32 -3.24
CA GLU A 267 -2.57 -19.34 -2.01
C GLU A 267 -3.44 -19.14 -0.76
N LEU A 268 -4.42 -18.22 -0.83
CA LEU A 268 -5.31 -17.87 0.28
C LEU A 268 -6.35 -18.96 0.61
N LYS A 269 -6.66 -19.87 -0.33
CA LYS A 269 -7.52 -21.03 -0.05
C LYS A 269 -7.01 -21.93 1.08
N SER A 270 -5.72 -21.85 1.40
CA SER A 270 -5.13 -22.52 2.56
C SER A 270 -5.67 -22.04 3.91
N ILE A 271 -6.28 -20.84 3.96
CA ILE A 271 -6.80 -20.23 5.19
C ILE A 271 -8.28 -19.88 5.13
N ALA A 272 -8.87 -19.64 3.96
CA ALA A 272 -10.24 -19.14 3.80
C ALA A 272 -10.96 -19.77 2.59
N ASP A 273 -12.29 -19.64 2.52
CA ASP A 273 -13.08 -19.94 1.31
C ASP A 273 -13.01 -18.73 0.39
N VAL A 274 -12.18 -18.79 -0.66
CA VAL A 274 -11.82 -17.62 -1.48
C VAL A 274 -12.30 -17.79 -2.92
N SER A 275 -12.99 -16.76 -3.42
CA SER A 275 -13.29 -16.58 -4.85
C SER A 275 -12.86 -15.19 -5.34
N VAL A 276 -12.72 -15.03 -6.65
CA VAL A 276 -12.33 -13.77 -7.30
C VAL A 276 -13.49 -13.27 -8.15
N CYS A 277 -13.87 -12.02 -7.95
CA CYS A 277 -14.89 -11.34 -8.74
C CYS A 277 -14.28 -10.89 -10.08
N ASP A 278 -14.92 -11.26 -11.19
CA ASP A 278 -14.49 -10.88 -12.55
C ASP A 278 -15.24 -9.66 -13.11
N LEU A 279 -15.93 -8.91 -12.24
CA LEU A 279 -16.73 -7.73 -12.62
C LEU A 279 -15.92 -6.71 -13.42
N LEU A 280 -14.81 -6.21 -12.86
CA LEU A 280 -13.99 -5.21 -13.54
C LEU A 280 -13.26 -5.78 -14.75
N GLU A 281 -12.89 -7.07 -14.69
CA GLU A 281 -12.25 -7.75 -15.81
C GLU A 281 -13.16 -7.78 -17.05
N LYS A 282 -14.45 -8.01 -16.85
CA LYS A 282 -15.47 -8.02 -17.91
C LYS A 282 -15.98 -6.63 -18.29
N ALA A 283 -16.11 -5.73 -17.33
CA ALA A 283 -16.75 -4.44 -17.54
C ALA A 283 -15.83 -3.37 -18.13
N LEU A 284 -14.54 -3.40 -17.79
CA LEU A 284 -13.59 -2.35 -18.21
C LEU A 284 -13.00 -2.65 -19.59
N THR A 285 -12.93 -1.59 -20.41
CA THR A 285 -12.19 -1.61 -21.67
C THR A 285 -10.68 -1.73 -21.42
N ILE A 286 -9.93 -2.14 -22.45
CA ILE A 286 -8.46 -2.19 -22.42
C ILE A 286 -7.86 -0.83 -22.04
N GLN A 287 -8.49 0.27 -22.48
CA GLN A 287 -8.01 1.62 -22.22
C GLN A 287 -8.23 2.03 -20.76
N GLU A 288 -9.38 1.71 -20.18
CA GLU A 288 -9.68 1.96 -18.76
C GLU A 288 -8.77 1.14 -17.84
N LYS A 289 -8.52 -0.14 -18.17
CA LYS A 289 -7.54 -0.96 -17.45
C LYS A 289 -6.14 -0.33 -17.46
N LYS A 290 -5.69 0.16 -18.63
CA LYS A 290 -4.40 0.88 -18.75
C LYS A 290 -4.36 2.21 -17.99
N GLN A 291 -5.51 2.84 -17.76
CA GLN A 291 -5.63 4.05 -16.95
C GLN A 291 -5.67 3.75 -15.44
N GLY A 292 -5.73 2.48 -15.06
CA GLY A 292 -5.78 2.03 -13.66
C GLY A 292 -7.15 2.26 -13.03
N PHE A 293 -8.22 2.08 -13.79
CA PHE A 293 -9.58 2.14 -13.25
C PHE A 293 -9.76 1.10 -12.15
N ASP A 294 -10.33 1.54 -11.04
CA ASP A 294 -10.61 0.70 -9.89
C ASP A 294 -12.11 0.54 -9.62
N LEU A 295 -12.45 -0.22 -8.58
CA LEU A 295 -13.85 -0.50 -8.25
C LEU A 295 -14.66 0.77 -7.94
N ALA A 296 -14.05 1.77 -7.30
CA ALA A 296 -14.74 3.03 -7.05
C ALA A 296 -15.00 3.78 -8.37
N ASP A 297 -14.04 3.79 -9.30
CA ASP A 297 -14.22 4.42 -10.61
C ASP A 297 -15.34 3.74 -11.43
N TYR A 298 -15.62 2.46 -11.19
CA TYR A 298 -16.76 1.75 -11.79
C TYR A 298 -18.10 2.06 -11.11
N LEU A 299 -18.13 2.14 -9.78
CA LEU A 299 -19.37 2.34 -9.00
C LEU A 299 -19.90 3.79 -9.09
N LEU A 300 -19.01 4.78 -9.11
CA LEU A 300 -19.40 6.19 -9.03
C LEU A 300 -20.12 6.75 -10.27
N PRO A 301 -19.73 6.43 -11.52
CA PRO A 301 -20.47 6.85 -12.71
C PRO A 301 -21.87 6.22 -12.81
N ALA A 302 -22.09 5.09 -12.15
CA ALA A 302 -23.33 4.32 -12.20
C ALA A 302 -24.39 4.79 -11.20
N ALA A 303 -24.13 5.84 -10.40
CA ALA A 303 -25.04 6.29 -9.35
C ALA A 303 -25.31 7.79 -9.43
N PRO A 304 -26.36 8.22 -10.15
CA PRO A 304 -27.13 9.33 -9.64
C PRO A 304 -27.84 8.80 -8.39
N TYR A 305 -27.48 9.26 -7.19
CA TYR A 305 -28.44 9.27 -6.07
C TYR A 305 -29.55 10.32 -6.34
N LEU A 306 -30.13 10.25 -7.53
CA LEU A 306 -31.37 10.87 -7.98
C LEU A 306 -32.27 9.76 -8.50
N LEU A 307 -32.69 8.86 -7.61
CA LEU A 307 -33.91 8.08 -7.76
C LEU A 307 -34.48 7.80 -6.37
N CYS A 308 -35.13 8.83 -5.83
CA CYS A 308 -36.42 8.83 -5.11
C CYS A 308 -36.61 10.23 -4.51
#